data_AF-A0A945U036-F1
#
_entry.id   AF-A0A945U036-F1
#
_cell.length_a   1.000
_cell.length_b   1.000
_cell.length_c   1.000
_cell.angle_alpha   90.00
_cell.angle_beta   90.00
_cell.angle_gamma   90.00
#
_symmetry.space_group_name_H-M   'P 1'
#
loop_
_entity.id
_entity.type
_entity.pdbx_description
1 polymer ?
#
loop_
_entity_poly.entity_id
_entity_poly.type
_entity_poly.pdbx_seq_one_letter_code
_entity_poly.pdbx_strand_id
1 'polypeptide(L)' 'MNHNVRRFMSLWDCPKPVIAKIAGWAVGGATDLAMCANLPFMADDAHIGYASTDRIGE' A
#
# COMPACT_ATOMS: atom_id res chain seq x y z
N MET A 1 -4.64 -15.92 -8.97
CA MET A 1 -3.81 -15.02 -8.14
C MET A 1 -2.75 -14.20 -8.89
N ASN A 2 -2.08 -14.73 -9.92
CA ASN A 2 -0.84 -14.13 -10.43
C ASN A 2 -0.99 -12.75 -11.11
N HIS A 3 -2.16 -12.45 -11.68
CA HIS A 3 -2.41 -11.21 -12.43
C HIS A 3 -2.23 -9.93 -11.61
N ASN A 4 -2.79 -9.85 -10.39
CA ASN A 4 -2.74 -8.64 -9.57
C ASN A 4 -1.33 -8.44 -8.98
N VAL A 5 -0.68 -9.54 -8.58
CA VAL A 5 0.70 -9.53 -8.06
C VAL A 5 1.65 -8.92 -9.09
N ARG A 6 1.57 -9.33 -10.37
CA ARG A 6 2.41 -8.76 -11.43
C ARG A 6 2.20 -7.26 -11.61
N ARG A 7 0.96 -6.77 -11.46
CA ARG A 7 0.67 -5.34 -11.57
C ARG A 7 1.26 -4.55 -10.41
N PHE A 8 1.14 -5.03 -9.18
CA PHE A 8 1.73 -4.37 -8.02
C PHE A 8 3.26 -4.36 -8.10
N MET A 9 3.86 -5.50 -8.48
CA MET A 9 5.31 -5.60 -8.64
C MET A 9 5.85 -4.72 -9.77
N SER A 10 5.03 -4.33 -10.76
CA SER A 10 5.48 -3.36 -11.77
C SER A 10 5.82 -1.97 -11.18
N LEU A 11 5.26 -1.61 -10.02
CA LEU A 11 5.65 -0.41 -9.29
C LEU A 11 6.98 -0.62 -8.56
N TRP A 12 7.19 -1.80 -7.97
CA TRP A 12 8.44 -2.15 -7.31
C TRP A 12 9.63 -2.15 -8.28
N ASP A 13 9.42 -2.71 -9.47
CA ASP A 13 10.42 -2.78 -10.55
C ASP A 13 10.48 -1.49 -11.38
N CYS A 14 9.76 -0.44 -10.99
CA CYS A 14 9.73 0.82 -11.73
C CYS A 14 11.12 1.50 -11.70
N PRO A 15 11.69 1.86 -12.87
CA PRO A 15 13.00 2.53 -12.90
C PRO A 15 12.95 3.98 -12.41
N LYS A 16 11.75 4.54 -12.22
CA LYS A 16 11.53 5.88 -11.66
C LYS A 16 11.05 5.74 -10.21
N PRO A 17 11.45 6.65 -9.31
CA PRO A 17 11.01 6.59 -7.93
C PRO A 17 9.48 6.66 -7.83
N VAL A 18 8.89 5.72 -7.10
CA VAL A 18 7.45 5.64 -6.84
C VAL A 18 7.18 6.19 -5.44
N ILE A 19 6.35 7.22 -5.37
CA ILE A 19 5.91 7.85 -4.13
C ILE A 19 4.45 7.48 -3.92
N ALA A 20 4.12 6.90 -2.77
CA ALA A 20 2.74 6.63 -2.38
C ALA A 20 2.26 7.70 -1.40
N LYS A 21 1.04 8.21 -1.62
CA LYS A 21 0.35 9.08 -0.67
C LYS A 21 -0.86 8.33 -0.12
N ILE A 22 -0.96 8.23 1.19
CA ILE A 22 -2.00 7.47 1.88
C ILE A 22 -2.77 8.43 2.79
N ALA A 23 -4.09 8.43 2.65
CA ALA A 23 -5.01 9.17 3.51
C ALA A 23 -6.23 8.29 3.76
N GLY A 24 -6.79 8.34 4.97
CA GLY A 24 -7.83 7.40 5.40
C GLY A 24 -7.35 5.94 5.32
N TRP A 25 -8.13 5.05 4.70
CA TRP A 25 -7.92 3.61 4.82
C TRP A 25 -7.23 2.98 3.60
N ALA A 26 -6.08 2.34 3.80
CA ALA A 26 -5.40 1.48 2.84
C ALA A 26 -5.32 0.04 3.40
N VAL A 27 -6.30 -0.80 3.07
CA VAL A 27 -6.44 -2.15 3.67
C VAL A 27 -6.39 -3.25 2.60
N GLY A 28 -5.82 -4.40 2.95
CA GLY A 28 -5.74 -5.57 2.07
C GLY A 28 -4.83 -5.32 0.87
N GLY A 29 -5.35 -5.48 -0.35
CA GLY A 29 -4.55 -5.26 -1.56
C GLY A 29 -4.01 -3.83 -1.75
N ALA A 30 -4.64 -2.83 -1.10
CA ALA A 30 -4.10 -1.48 -1.07
C ALA A 30 -2.82 -1.38 -0.24
N THR A 31 -2.69 -2.20 0.80
CA THR A 31 -1.46 -2.34 1.61
C THR A 31 -0.33 -2.92 0.76
N ASP A 32 -0.60 -3.98 -0.01
CA ASP A 32 0.40 -4.55 -0.92
C ASP A 32 0.88 -3.54 -1.96
N LEU A 33 -0.05 -2.75 -2.50
CA LEU A 33 0.28 -1.71 -3.48
C LEU A 33 1.15 -0.61 -2.85
N ALA A 34 0.81 -0.16 -1.65
CA ALA A 34 1.58 0.85 -0.92
C ALA A 34 2.99 0.36 -0.56
N MET A 35 3.13 -0.92 -0.19
CA MET A 35 4.42 -1.54 0.11
C MET A 35 5.33 -1.69 -1.11
N CYS A 36 4.78 -1.62 -2.33
CA CYS A 36 5.57 -1.63 -3.56
C CYS A 36 6.17 -0.25 -3.90
N ALA A 37 5.80 0.83 -3.19
CA ALA A 37 6.37 2.15 -3.39
C ALA A 37 7.72 2.31 -2.68
N ASN A 38 8.59 3.17 -3.19
CA ASN A 38 9.87 3.46 -2.55
C ASN A 38 9.71 4.33 -1.31
N LEU A 39 8.79 5.29 -1.36
CA LEU A 39 8.56 6.24 -0.27
C LEU A 39 7.06 6.48 -0.05
N PRO A 40 6.47 5.91 1.00
CA PRO A 40 5.11 6.20 1.41
C PRO A 40 5.06 7.44 2.33
N PHE A 41 4.11 8.34 2.05
CA PHE A 41 3.71 9.44 2.93
C PHE A 41 2.30 9.19 3.42
N MET A 42 2.15 9.16 4.74
CA MET A 42 0.89 8.90 5.43
C MET A 42 0.38 10.19 6.05
N ALA A 43 -0.90 10.49 5.84
CA ALA A 43 -1.61 11.51 6.59
C ALA A 43 -1.82 11.06 8.05
N ASP A 44 -2.08 12.01 8.95
CA ASP A 44 -2.27 11.71 10.38
C ASP A 44 -3.48 10.79 10.64
N ASP A 45 -4.46 10.78 9.72
CA ASP A 45 -5.66 9.94 9.75
C ASP A 45 -5.51 8.63 8.95
N ALA A 46 -4.30 8.33 8.48
CA ALA A 46 -4.07 7.19 7.60
C ALA A 46 -3.93 5.88 8.37
N HIS A 47 -4.71 4.89 7.96
CA HIS A 47 -4.70 3.54 8.50
C HIS A 47 -4.29 2.56 7.39
N ILE A 48 -3.19 1.84 7.62
CA ILE A 48 -2.68 0.80 6.72
C ILE A 48 -2.69 -0.57 7.40
N GLY A 49 -3.09 -1.63 6.70
CA GLY A 49 -3.04 -2.96 7.30
C GLY A 49 -3.84 -4.04 6.58
N TYR A 50 -3.97 -5.19 7.22
CA TYR A 50 -4.78 -6.30 6.73
C TYR A 50 -5.97 -6.53 7.65
N ALA A 51 -7.13 -6.82 7.04
CA ALA A 51 -8.44 -6.91 7.69
C ALA A 51 -8.56 -7.98 8.80
N SER A 52 -7.56 -8.84 8.97
CA SER A 52 -7.45 -9.76 10.11
C SER A 52 -6.96 -9.08 11.40
N THR A 53 -6.65 -7.78 11.35
CA THR A 53 -6.19 -7.01 12.51
C THR A 53 -7.35 -6.15 12.98
N ASP A 54 -8.04 -6.55 14.06
CA ASP A 54 -9.14 -5.79 14.68
C ASP A 54 -8.72 -4.40 15.22
N ARG A 55 -7.45 -4.01 15.01
CA ARG A 55 -6.80 -2.82 15.58
C ARG A 55 -6.40 -1.78 14.54
N ILE A 56 -6.85 -1.90 13.28
CA ILE A 56 -6.40 -0.98 12.23
C ILE A 56 -6.79 0.49 12.45
N GLY A 57 -7.76 0.78 13.33
CA GLY A 57 -8.18 2.14 13.68
C GLY A 57 -8.36 2.41 15.17
N GLU A 58 -7.78 1.57 16.03
CA GLU A 58 -7.64 1.84 17.48
C GLU A 58 -6.28 2.48 17.79
#